data_AF-A0A1V4XGY5-F1
#
_entry.id   AF-A0A1V4XGY5-F1
#
_cell.length_a   1.000
_cell.length_b   1.000
_cell.length_c   1.000
_cell.angle_alpha   90.00
_cell.angle_beta   90.00
_cell.angle_gamma   90.00
#
_symmetry.space_group_name_H-M   'P 1'
#
loop_
_entity.id
_entity.type
_entity.pdbx_description
1 polymer ?
#
loop_
_entity_poly.entity_id
_entity_poly.type
_entity_poly.pdbx_seq_one_letter_code
_entity_poly.pdbx_strand_id
1 'polypeptide(L)' 'MKFRFVPDGTVEGPLGKSTLERTFSLLPDRETPPDRAFIERFDIRPGKRLPCTLNVITRGTCTPILFDFPSLAPR' A
#
# COMPACT_ATOMS: atom_id res chain seq x y z
N MET A 1 -4.71 -0.21 10.18
CA MET A 1 -3.53 0.68 10.09
C MET A 1 -3.51 1.34 8.72
N LYS A 2 -3.22 2.65 8.65
CA LYS A 2 -3.22 3.40 7.39
C LYS A 2 -1.81 3.86 7.00
N PHE A 3 -1.56 3.94 5.70
CA PHE A 3 -0.34 4.51 5.13
C PHE A 3 -0.69 5.55 4.07
N ARG A 4 0.30 6.39 3.75
CA ARG A 4 0.26 7.31 2.61
C ARG A 4 1.34 6.86 1.64
N PHE A 5 0.98 6.77 0.37
CA PHE A 5 1.94 6.48 -0.69
C PHE A 5 2.81 7.71 -0.94
N VAL A 6 4.12 7.50 -1.05
CA VAL A 6 5.08 8.54 -1.40
C VAL A 6 5.87 8.00 -2.58
N PRO A 7 5.67 8.53 -3.80
CA PRO A 7 6.37 8.04 -4.97
C PRO A 7 7.81 8.54 -4.97
N ASP A 8 8.73 7.71 -5.47
CA ASP A 8 10.12 8.10 -5.70
C ASP A 8 10.30 8.90 -7.00
N GLY A 9 9.23 9.02 -7.81
CA GLY A 9 9.22 9.72 -9.10
C GLY A 9 7.84 10.20 -9.52
N THR A 10 7.71 10.62 -10.78
CA THR A 10 6.44 11.12 -11.32
C THR A 10 5.42 10.00 -11.46
N VAL A 11 4.21 10.22 -10.93
CA VAL A 11 3.07 9.31 -11.10
C VAL A 11 2.19 9.79 -12.26
N GLU A 12 1.93 8.89 -13.21
CA GLU A 12 1.13 9.19 -14.38
C GLU A 12 -0.35 8.78 -14.23
N GLY A 13 -1.21 9.37 -15.06
CA GLY A 13 -2.64 9.08 -15.11
C GLY A 13 -3.46 9.66 -13.95
N PRO A 14 -4.77 9.88 -14.16
CA PRO A 14 -5.64 10.50 -13.15
C PRO A 14 -5.78 9.63 -11.89
N LEU A 15 -5.89 8.30 -12.06
CA LEU A 15 -6.02 7.37 -10.94
C LEU A 15 -4.74 7.31 -10.10
N GLY A 16 -3.56 7.25 -10.72
CA GLY A 16 -2.28 7.29 -10.02
C GLY A 16 -2.10 8.58 -9.24
N LYS A 17 -2.37 9.74 -9.86
CA LYS A 17 -2.28 11.04 -9.18
C LYS A 17 -3.21 11.14 -7.97
N SER A 18 -4.42 10.59 -8.05
CA SER A 18 -5.37 10.58 -6.93
C SER A 18 -4.85 9.81 -5.70
N THR A 19 -3.86 8.93 -5.85
CA THR A 19 -3.27 8.20 -4.73
C THR A 19 -2.41 9.08 -3.83
N LEU A 20 -1.91 10.21 -4.33
CA LEU A 20 -1.01 11.11 -3.59
C LEU A 20 -1.74 11.89 -2.49
N GLU A 21 -3.05 12.08 -2.66
CA GLU A 21 -3.90 12.85 -1.75
C GLU A 21 -4.67 11.96 -0.75
N ARG A 22 -4.52 10.63 -0.86
CA ARG A 22 -5.32 9.65 -0.12
C ARG A 22 -4.47 8.82 0.83
N THR A 23 -5.11 8.39 1.90
CA THR A 23 -4.56 7.36 2.79
C THR A 23 -5.22 6.02 2.50
N PHE A 24 -4.44 4.95 2.54
CA PHE A 24 -4.88 3.59 2.26
C PHE A 24 -4.73 2.71 3.49
N SER A 25 -5.61 1.74 3.64
CA SER A 25 -5.43 0.68 4.62
C SER A 25 -4.28 -0.22 4.16
N LEU A 26 -3.34 -0.54 5.05
CA LEU A 26 -2.24 -1.46 4.75
C LEU A 26 -2.75 -2.88 4.48
N LEU A 27 -3.91 -3.22 5.04
CA LEU A 27 -4.62 -4.45 4.81
C LEU A 27 -5.92 -4.17 4.03
N PRO A 28 -6.40 -5.14 3.23
CA PRO A 28 -7.74 -5.09 2.65
C PRO A 28 -8.81 -4.89 3.74
N ASP A 29 -9.88 -4.15 3.43
CA ASP A 29 -10.96 -3.81 4.39
C ASP A 29 -11.69 -5.02 5.01
N ARG A 30 -11.46 -6.24 4.52
CA ARG A 30 -12.06 -7.48 5.02
C ARG A 30 -11.09 -8.40 5.76
N GLU A 31 -9.83 -8.01 5.89
CA GLU A 31 -8.85 -8.80 6.63
C GLU A 31 -8.80 -8.37 8.11
N THR A 32 -8.57 -9.36 8.97
CA THR A 32 -8.29 -9.11 10.38
C THR A 32 -7.09 -8.15 10.48
N PRO A 33 -7.15 -7.11 11.33
CA PRO A 33 -6.00 -6.25 11.59
C PRO A 33 -4.75 -7.08 11.86
N PRO A 34 -3.55 -6.61 11.45
CA PRO A 34 -2.36 -7.42 11.62
C PRO A 34 -2.14 -7.61 13.11
N ASP A 35 -1.86 -8.85 13.51
CA ASP A 35 -1.57 -9.14 14.90
C ASP A 35 -0.25 -8.46 15.32
N ARG A 36 -0.02 -8.45 16.63
CA ARG A 36 1.18 -7.84 17.19
C ARG A 36 2.46 -8.47 16.63
N ALA A 37 2.44 -9.78 16.36
CA ALA A 37 3.57 -10.51 15.80
C ALA A 37 3.93 -10.03 14.39
N PHE A 38 2.93 -9.77 13.53
CA PHE A 38 3.14 -9.20 12.20
C PHE A 38 3.71 -7.78 12.28
N ILE A 39 3.14 -6.95 13.15
CA ILE A 39 3.62 -5.58 13.37
C ILE A 39 5.08 -5.57 13.83
N GLU A 40 5.44 -6.44 14.77
CA GLU A 40 6.81 -6.54 15.29
C GLU A 40 7.77 -7.14 14.26
N ARG A 41 7.37 -8.22 13.56
CA ARG A 41 8.19 -8.91 12.55
C ARG A 41 8.62 -7.99 11.42
N PHE A 42 7.70 -7.18 10.91
CA PHE A 42 7.96 -6.23 9.83
C PHE A 42 8.28 -4.83 10.35
N ASP A 43 8.35 -4.68 11.68
CA ASP A 43 8.70 -3.47 12.39
C ASP A 43 7.86 -2.27 11.91
N ILE A 44 6.54 -2.49 11.82
CA ILE A 44 5.59 -1.54 11.25
C ILE A 44 5.27 -0.46 12.29
N ARG A 45 5.76 0.76 12.06
CA ARG A 45 5.61 1.90 12.99
C ARG A 45 5.36 3.22 12.24
N PRO A 46 4.68 4.21 12.85
CA PRO A 46 4.55 5.54 12.26
C PRO A 46 5.91 6.13 11.86
N GLY A 47 5.99 6.70 10.66
CA GLY A 47 7.22 7.29 10.12
C GLY A 47 8.14 6.31 9.40
N LYS A 48 7.98 4.99 9.57
CA LYS A 48 8.73 4.00 8.78
C LYS A 48 8.27 4.02 7.33
N ARG A 49 9.24 3.99 6.40
CA ARG A 49 9.00 3.78 4.98
C ARG A 49 9.13 2.29 4.65
N LEU A 50 8.13 1.75 3.96
CA LEU A 50 8.14 0.40 3.43
C LEU A 50 8.24 0.51 1.90
N PRO A 51 9.21 -0.18 1.25
CA PRO A 51 9.26 -0.24 -0.20
C PRO A 51 7.97 -0.81 -0.76
N CYS A 52 7.41 -0.14 -1.76
CA CYS A 52 6.15 -0.52 -2.36
C CYS A 52 6.12 -0.19 -3.85
N THR A 53 5.47 -1.05 -4.63
CA THR A 53 5.16 -0.77 -6.04
C THR A 53 3.68 -0.45 -6.18
N LEU A 54 3.38 0.73 -6.74
CA LEU A 54 2.02 1.13 -7.13
C LEU A 54 1.71 0.57 -8.52
N ASN A 55 0.72 -0.32 -8.59
CA ASN A 55 0.20 -0.85 -9.85
C ASN A 55 -1.18 -0.25 -10.13
N VAL A 56 -1.34 0.38 -11.30
CA VAL A 56 -2.61 0.92 -11.77
C VAL A 56 -3.20 -0.01 -12.82
N ILE A 57 -4.27 -0.72 -12.47
CA ILE A 57 -4.95 -1.62 -13.40
C ILE A 57 -5.94 -0.80 -14.23
N THR A 58 -5.71 -0.76 -15.53
CA THR A 58 -6.47 0.06 -16.49
C THR A 58 -7.61 -0.69 -17.18
N ARG A 59 -7.73 -2.01 -16.99
CA ARG A 59 -8.79 -2.85 -17.59
C ARG A 59 -9.23 -3.96 -16.65
N GLY A 60 -10.55 -4.21 -16.59
CA GLY A 60 -11.12 -5.45 -16.06
C GLY A 60 -11.32 -5.56 -14.54
N THR A 61 -11.16 -4.48 -13.76
CA THR A 61 -11.37 -4.56 -12.30
C THR A 61 -12.02 -3.28 -11.74
N CYS A 62 -12.79 -3.45 -10.67
CA CYS A 62 -13.36 -2.36 -9.87
C CYS A 62 -12.38 -1.78 -8.83
N THR A 63 -11.18 -2.38 -8.69
CA THR A 63 -10.11 -1.94 -7.80
C THR A 63 -8.88 -1.59 -8.64
N PRO A 64 -8.85 -0.40 -9.25
CA PRO A 64 -7.85 -0.07 -10.26
C PRO A 64 -6.48 0.27 -9.65
N ILE A 65 -6.32 0.25 -8.33
CA ILE A 65 -5.09 0.60 -7.62
C ILE A 65 -4.69 -0.56 -6.72
N LEU A 66 -3.47 -1.07 -6.88
CA LEU A 66 -2.87 -2.09 -6.03
C LEU A 66 -1.50 -1.64 -5.53
N PHE A 67 -1.22 -1.97 -4.27
CA PHE A 67 0.06 -1.73 -3.62
C PHE A 67 0.72 -3.06 -3.33
N ASP A 68 1.86 -3.32 -3.97
CA ASP A 68 2.66 -4.50 -3.73
C ASP A 68 3.80 -4.17 -2.75
N PHE A 69 3.94 -4.96 -1.69
CA PHE A 69 4.97 -4.76 -0.66
C PHE A 69 5.85 -6.02 -0.57
N PRO A 70 6.93 -6.12 -1.37
CA PRO A 70 7.78 -7.31 -1.41
C PRO A 70 8.36 -7.67 -0.03
N SER A 71 8.60 -6.66 0.81
CA SER A 71 9.12 -6.84 2.17
C SER A 71 8.12 -7.40 3.17
N LEU A 72 6.82 -7.46 2.83
CA LEU A 72 5.75 -7.98 3.68
C LEU A 72 5.27 -9.38 3.25
N ALA A 73 5.83 -9.94 2.18
CA ALA A 73 5.49 -11.30 1.75
C ALA A 73 6.04 -12.33 2.75
N PRO A 74 5.23 -13.32 3.20
CA PRO A 74 5.77 -14.46 3.90
C PRO A 74 6.74 -15.21 2.98
N ARG A 75 7.98 -15.40 3.43
CA ARG A 75 8.94 -16.32 2.80
C ARG A 75 8.52 -17.76 3.00
#